data_AF-A0A6B3SYU3-F1
#
_entry.id   AF-A0A6B3SYU3-F1
#
_cell.length_a   1.000
_cell.length_b   1.000
_cell.length_c   1.000
_cell.angle_alpha   90.00
_cell.angle_beta   90.00
_cell.angle_gamma   90.00
#
_symmetry.space_group_name_H-M   'P 1'
#
loop_
_entity.id
_entity.type
_entity.pdbx_description
1 polymer ?
#
loop_
_entity_poly.entity_id
_entity_poly.type
_entity_poly.pdbx_seq_one_letter_code
_entity_poly.pdbx_strand_id
1 'polypeptide(L)'
;MKAARILIDEPLHLAKGWSWRDDWAHGYDSIYGLLSKFAMLNALGAKDLATLFIRKDCGRKTVIVSAPAVDLRDSTLFDIENITQLMRLDTQHVQHAFLPHHLANGRRRFREMLCWCPQCAYAGFHSPAFQSDMVRACPVHNNPIRSCCPACGGVIPYQLKVAVFARPFCCPACQTDLAPALRDPKERGLISLPPPATWTLNLTSLCKYEDRTLPTWLDLNVRRGRKGLGKVIFASGNWLRPVDEYKVFLDSVWHALGEKRWKAQAGNVQLPLVVEINSRPPPAVELTPGLGKVRASEPAHTRKPVSEVKKTWDDRLLASYSIYGTVRRHLWRHLLRAHRSCMVTAARQLDWRLEGTRTIAICPVAEAFLRWRMHWEGIGTPSVLFGPVPIAPTGLSGWVSAQAPICPAKWTREAEQWVSDHMLGRSSLASFLELLEMATTNARTGQITWQSTTASARHVPYWAITGRDTPSEAVKLFCEAGNMPTLRELTASLSDTKDHRQAHAAALRQICDAKKATGAAPLVNKFHGSSSLMRPPIMKYARPSSIDNLR
;
A
#
# COMPACT_ATOMS: atom_id res chain seq x y z
N MET A 1 29.12 -54.55 -29.04
CA MET A 1 28.36 -53.59 -28.20
C MET A 1 27.94 -54.31 -26.92
N LYS A 2 28.39 -53.86 -25.74
CA LYS A 2 27.94 -54.45 -24.47
C LYS A 2 26.55 -53.91 -24.14
N ALA A 3 25.59 -54.79 -23.87
CA ALA A 3 24.23 -54.42 -23.51
C ALA A 3 24.23 -53.52 -22.26
N ALA A 4 23.54 -52.39 -22.33
CA ALA A 4 23.33 -51.52 -21.19
C ALA A 4 22.50 -52.28 -20.14
N ARG A 5 23.11 -52.61 -19.00
CA ARG A 5 22.39 -53.10 -17.82
C ARG A 5 21.81 -51.90 -17.10
N ILE A 6 20.48 -51.77 -17.10
CA ILE A 6 19.77 -50.89 -16.18
C ILE A 6 19.84 -51.59 -14.82
N LEU A 7 20.74 -51.13 -13.96
CA LEU A 7 20.68 -51.44 -12.54
C LEU A 7 19.50 -50.64 -12.00
N ILE A 8 18.39 -51.33 -11.71
CA ILE A 8 17.35 -50.77 -10.87
C ILE A 8 17.96 -50.83 -9.47
N ASP A 9 18.54 -49.71 -9.02
CA ASP A 9 18.99 -49.56 -7.64
C ASP A 9 17.89 -50.09 -6.71
N GLU A 10 18.26 -50.93 -5.75
CA GLU A 10 17.35 -51.39 -4.70
C GLU A 10 16.53 -50.19 -4.22
N PRO A 11 15.19 -50.32 -4.07
CA PRO A 11 14.36 -49.20 -3.67
C PRO A 11 14.94 -48.65 -2.37
N LEU A 12 15.50 -47.43 -2.45
CA LEU A 12 16.04 -46.72 -1.31
C LEU A 12 15.05 -46.89 -0.17
N HIS A 13 15.50 -47.43 0.97
CA HIS A 13 14.71 -47.47 2.19
C HIS A 13 14.37 -46.02 2.54
N LEU A 14 13.22 -45.55 2.06
CA LEU A 14 12.68 -44.24 2.40
C LEU A 14 12.43 -44.29 3.90
N ALA A 15 13.29 -43.63 4.67
CA ALA A 15 13.05 -43.44 6.09
C ALA A 15 11.63 -42.88 6.26
N LYS A 16 10.82 -43.49 7.15
CA LYS A 16 9.51 -42.96 7.52
C LYS A 16 9.71 -41.55 8.08
N GLY A 17 9.53 -40.54 7.25
CA GLY A 17 9.84 -39.16 7.58
C GLY A 17 8.97 -38.20 6.78
N TRP A 18 8.77 -37.02 7.33
CA TRP A 18 8.06 -35.95 6.66
C TRP A 18 8.98 -35.24 5.66
N SER A 19 8.45 -34.94 4.49
CA SER A 19 9.12 -34.15 3.46
C SER A 19 9.04 -32.67 3.80
N TRP A 20 10.20 -32.02 3.88
CA TRP A 20 10.31 -30.58 3.96
C TRP A 20 11.46 -30.10 3.09
N ARG A 21 11.31 -28.88 2.57
CA ARG A 21 12.28 -28.21 1.72
C ARG A 21 12.74 -26.93 2.41
N ASP A 22 14.00 -26.89 2.83
CA ASP A 22 14.52 -25.75 3.61
C ASP A 22 14.54 -24.47 2.77
N ASP A 23 14.71 -24.61 1.44
CA ASP A 23 14.67 -23.51 0.47
C ASP A 23 13.26 -22.98 0.18
N TRP A 24 12.21 -23.57 0.77
CA TRP A 24 10.84 -23.06 0.66
C TRP A 24 10.47 -22.08 1.78
N ALA A 25 11.27 -21.97 2.82
CA ALA A 25 11.01 -21.10 3.95
C ALA A 25 11.72 -19.74 3.75
N HIS A 26 10.96 -18.63 3.72
CA HIS A 26 11.52 -17.30 3.45
C HIS A 26 11.91 -16.52 4.72
N GLY A 27 11.72 -17.09 5.91
CA GLY A 27 11.92 -16.41 7.20
C GLY A 27 10.71 -15.59 7.68
N TYR A 28 9.76 -15.31 6.78
CA TYR A 28 8.60 -14.44 7.03
C TYR A 28 7.29 -15.07 6.55
N ASP A 29 7.29 -16.37 6.34
CA ASP A 29 6.09 -17.11 5.99
C ASP A 29 5.12 -17.11 7.17
N SER A 30 3.86 -16.83 6.89
CA SER A 30 2.78 -17.01 7.85
C SER A 30 2.59 -18.49 8.15
N ILE A 31 1.93 -18.81 9.25
CA ILE A 31 1.58 -20.19 9.57
C ILE A 31 0.71 -20.82 8.46
N TYR A 32 -0.17 -20.05 7.81
CA TYR A 32 -0.92 -20.52 6.64
C TYR A 32 0.02 -20.98 5.51
N GLY A 33 1.04 -20.18 5.20
CA GLY A 33 2.02 -20.47 4.16
C GLY A 33 2.86 -21.71 4.50
N LEU A 34 3.35 -21.80 5.73
CA LEU A 34 4.13 -22.94 6.23
C LEU A 34 3.32 -24.25 6.19
N LEU A 35 2.12 -24.24 6.78
CA LEU A 35 1.24 -25.42 6.80
C LEU A 35 0.82 -25.84 5.39
N SER A 36 0.57 -24.87 4.49
CA SER A 36 0.17 -25.15 3.11
C SER A 36 1.29 -25.84 2.33
N LYS A 37 2.54 -25.37 2.49
CA LYS A 37 3.73 -25.99 1.90
C LYS A 37 3.96 -27.39 2.42
N PHE A 38 3.90 -27.56 3.75
CA PHE A 38 4.08 -28.85 4.40
C PHE A 38 3.01 -29.85 3.96
N ALA A 39 1.74 -29.41 3.92
CA ALA A 39 0.63 -30.22 3.45
C ALA A 39 0.81 -30.66 1.99
N MET A 40 1.26 -29.75 1.13
CA MET A 40 1.47 -30.07 -0.28
C MET A 40 2.60 -31.09 -0.50
N LEU A 41 3.73 -30.96 0.22
CA LEU A 41 4.85 -31.91 0.12
C LEU A 41 4.52 -33.31 0.64
N ASN A 42 3.55 -33.42 1.56
CA ASN A 42 3.23 -34.65 2.26
C ASN A 42 1.82 -35.19 1.95
N ALA A 43 1.13 -34.59 0.97
CA ALA A 43 -0.25 -34.90 0.59
C ALA A 43 -1.23 -34.94 1.79
N LEU A 44 -1.12 -33.96 2.70
CA LEU A 44 -1.92 -33.90 3.94
C LEU A 44 -3.14 -32.99 3.81
N GLY A 45 -4.21 -33.34 4.53
CA GLY A 45 -5.37 -32.48 4.73
C GLY A 45 -5.38 -31.76 6.08
N ALA A 46 -6.42 -30.97 6.33
CA ALA A 46 -6.55 -30.21 7.59
C ALA A 46 -6.57 -31.09 8.85
N LYS A 47 -7.14 -32.30 8.76
CA LYS A 47 -7.23 -33.23 9.91
C LYS A 47 -5.87 -33.80 10.28
N ASP A 48 -5.06 -34.12 9.28
CA ASP A 48 -3.69 -34.62 9.48
C ASP A 48 -2.82 -33.53 10.09
N LEU A 49 -2.89 -32.31 9.53
CA LEU A 49 -2.22 -31.14 10.10
C LEU A 49 -2.66 -30.86 11.54
N ALA A 50 -3.96 -30.96 11.84
CA ALA A 50 -4.46 -30.79 13.20
C ALA A 50 -3.93 -31.89 14.14
N THR A 51 -3.85 -33.13 13.66
CA THR A 51 -3.31 -34.25 14.43
C THR A 51 -1.84 -34.04 14.79
N LEU A 52 -1.05 -33.56 13.83
CA LEU A 52 0.38 -33.30 13.97
C LEU A 52 0.66 -32.06 14.80
N PHE A 53 0.04 -30.93 14.48
CA PHE A 53 0.49 -29.62 14.96
C PHE A 53 -0.40 -28.99 16.03
N ILE A 54 -1.55 -29.57 16.39
CA ILE A 54 -2.30 -29.11 17.57
C ILE A 54 -1.77 -29.80 18.81
N ARG A 55 -1.52 -28.99 19.85
CA ARG A 55 -1.02 -29.45 21.15
C ARG A 55 -1.87 -30.57 21.71
N LYS A 56 -1.21 -31.58 22.29
CA LYS A 56 -1.88 -32.73 22.91
C LYS A 56 -2.68 -32.33 24.16
N ASP A 57 -2.24 -31.30 24.87
CA ASP A 57 -2.78 -30.86 26.17
C ASP A 57 -3.82 -29.73 26.06
N CYS A 58 -4.27 -29.35 24.86
CA CYS A 58 -5.25 -28.24 24.70
C CYS A 58 -6.69 -28.57 25.16
N GLY A 59 -6.94 -29.78 25.66
CA GLY A 59 -8.25 -30.27 26.12
C GLY A 59 -9.32 -30.42 25.04
N ARG A 60 -9.09 -29.90 23.83
CA ARG A 60 -10.03 -29.88 22.70
C ARG A 60 -9.51 -30.61 21.46
N LYS A 61 -8.36 -31.29 21.56
CA LYS A 61 -7.68 -31.90 20.41
C LYS A 61 -8.59 -32.85 19.62
N THR A 62 -9.29 -33.76 20.29
CA THR A 62 -10.20 -34.71 19.62
C THR A 62 -11.30 -34.01 18.81
N VAL A 63 -11.90 -32.96 19.38
CA VAL A 63 -12.92 -32.14 18.70
C VAL A 63 -12.31 -31.42 17.49
N ILE A 64 -11.16 -30.75 17.70
CA ILE A 64 -10.45 -30.00 16.64
C ILE A 64 -10.04 -30.93 15.49
N VAL A 65 -9.52 -32.12 15.77
CA VAL A 65 -9.12 -33.09 14.74
C VAL A 65 -10.33 -33.61 13.97
N SER A 66 -11.46 -33.84 14.65
CA SER A 66 -12.69 -34.32 13.99
C SER A 66 -13.27 -33.29 13.01
N ALA A 67 -13.25 -32.00 13.38
CA ALA A 67 -13.78 -30.89 12.59
C ALA A 67 -12.87 -29.66 12.71
N PRO A 68 -11.73 -29.62 11.97
CA PRO A 68 -10.79 -28.51 12.04
C PRO A 68 -11.43 -27.18 11.64
N ALA A 69 -11.38 -26.21 12.56
CA ALA A 69 -11.80 -24.84 12.37
C ALA A 69 -10.98 -23.90 13.27
N VAL A 70 -9.65 -24.05 13.24
CA VAL A 70 -8.73 -23.30 14.10
C VAL A 70 -8.34 -21.98 13.45
N ASP A 71 -8.42 -20.88 14.18
CA ASP A 71 -7.95 -19.58 13.73
C ASP A 71 -6.42 -19.59 13.57
N LEU A 72 -5.92 -19.33 12.36
CA LEU A 72 -4.49 -19.30 12.07
C LEU A 72 -3.79 -18.04 12.60
N ARG A 73 -4.53 -17.10 13.20
CA ARG A 73 -3.96 -15.95 13.90
C ARG A 73 -3.49 -16.29 15.31
N ASP A 74 -3.95 -17.38 15.89
CA ASP A 74 -3.71 -17.75 17.28
C ASP A 74 -2.72 -18.91 17.38
N SER A 75 -1.59 -18.68 18.05
CA SER A 75 -0.57 -19.72 18.27
C SER A 75 -0.85 -20.62 19.48
N THR A 76 -1.79 -20.27 20.37
CA THR A 76 -1.97 -20.97 21.66
C THR A 76 -2.30 -22.45 21.51
N LEU A 77 -3.01 -22.81 20.44
CA LEU A 77 -3.44 -24.18 20.15
C LEU A 77 -2.37 -25.00 19.41
N PHE A 78 -1.33 -24.36 18.88
CA PHE A 78 -0.31 -25.01 18.06
C PHE A 78 0.89 -25.48 18.89
N ASP A 79 1.42 -26.64 18.54
CA ASP A 79 2.63 -27.23 19.08
C ASP A 79 3.83 -26.66 18.31
N ILE A 80 4.34 -25.52 18.80
CA ILE A 80 5.43 -24.77 18.16
C ILE A 80 6.70 -25.61 18.06
N GLU A 81 7.02 -26.39 19.10
CA GLU A 81 8.20 -27.25 19.13
C GLU A 81 8.10 -28.33 18.05
N ASN A 82 6.94 -28.97 17.91
CA ASN A 82 6.74 -29.98 16.87
C ASN A 82 6.77 -29.36 15.45
N ILE A 83 6.24 -28.16 15.25
CA ILE A 83 6.37 -27.43 13.97
C ILE A 83 7.84 -27.17 13.65
N THR A 84 8.59 -26.63 14.61
CA THR A 84 10.04 -26.38 14.50
C THR A 84 10.80 -27.65 14.14
N GLN A 85 10.53 -28.76 14.82
CA GLN A 85 11.20 -30.04 14.57
C GLN A 85 10.87 -30.60 13.19
N LEU A 86 9.59 -30.70 12.82
CA LEU A 86 9.17 -31.33 11.57
C LEU A 86 9.49 -30.49 10.33
N MET A 87 9.51 -29.16 10.46
CA MET A 87 9.87 -28.25 9.37
C MET A 87 11.33 -27.80 9.43
N ARG A 88 12.13 -28.26 10.40
CA ARG A 88 13.54 -27.86 10.57
C ARG A 88 13.73 -26.34 10.58
N LEU A 89 12.82 -25.61 11.24
CA LEU A 89 12.84 -24.15 11.34
C LEU A 89 13.22 -23.72 12.74
N ASP A 90 13.87 -22.56 12.89
CA ASP A 90 14.09 -21.97 14.20
C ASP A 90 12.76 -21.58 14.88
N THR A 91 12.73 -21.65 16.21
CA THR A 91 11.54 -21.32 17.00
C THR A 91 11.05 -19.90 16.75
N GLN A 92 11.98 -18.95 16.53
CA GLN A 92 11.64 -17.55 16.30
C GLN A 92 10.90 -17.35 14.97
N HIS A 93 11.28 -18.06 13.92
CA HIS A 93 10.60 -18.06 12.62
C HIS A 93 9.19 -18.61 12.75
N VAL A 94 8.99 -19.73 13.46
CA VAL A 94 7.64 -20.27 13.69
C VAL A 94 6.80 -19.29 14.52
N GLN A 95 7.37 -18.65 15.54
CA GLN A 95 6.67 -17.60 16.30
C GLN A 95 6.28 -16.40 15.40
N HIS A 96 7.18 -15.92 14.56
CA HIS A 96 6.88 -14.85 13.60
C HIS A 96 5.79 -15.23 12.59
N ALA A 97 5.62 -16.52 12.28
CA ALA A 97 4.54 -17.02 11.44
C ALA A 97 3.13 -16.75 12.04
N PHE A 98 3.06 -16.53 13.36
CA PHE A 98 1.88 -16.11 14.12
C PHE A 98 1.93 -14.63 14.53
N LEU A 99 2.50 -13.74 13.70
CA LEU A 99 2.59 -12.31 13.99
C LEU A 99 1.31 -11.67 14.57
N PRO A 100 0.09 -11.96 14.08
CA PRO A 100 -1.14 -11.45 14.67
C PRO A 100 -1.29 -11.75 16.17
N HIS A 101 -0.91 -12.93 16.64
CA HIS A 101 -0.95 -13.32 18.05
C HIS A 101 -0.06 -12.40 18.89
N HIS A 102 1.17 -12.15 18.44
CA HIS A 102 2.16 -11.34 19.17
C HIS A 102 1.86 -9.84 19.16
N LEU A 103 0.96 -9.38 18.30
CA LEU A 103 0.57 -7.97 18.14
C LEU A 103 -0.86 -7.70 18.62
N ALA A 104 -1.62 -8.71 19.05
CA ALA A 104 -3.00 -8.57 19.49
C ALA A 104 -3.09 -7.91 20.88
N ASN A 105 -2.99 -6.58 20.92
CA ASN A 105 -3.25 -5.79 22.14
C ASN A 105 -4.70 -5.26 22.21
N GLY A 106 -5.65 -5.92 21.54
CA GLY A 106 -7.06 -5.54 21.46
C GLY A 106 -7.37 -4.30 20.61
N ARG A 107 -6.37 -3.48 20.27
CA ARG A 107 -6.55 -2.27 19.44
C ARG A 107 -6.31 -2.53 17.97
N ARG A 108 -5.41 -3.45 17.67
CA ARG A 108 -5.07 -3.83 16.30
C ARG A 108 -6.12 -4.77 15.75
N ARG A 109 -6.62 -4.45 14.56
CA ARG A 109 -7.57 -5.28 13.84
C ARG A 109 -6.81 -6.16 12.86
N PHE A 110 -7.08 -7.45 12.95
CA PHE A 110 -6.59 -8.46 12.03
C PHE A 110 -7.76 -9.04 11.28
N ARG A 111 -7.60 -9.23 9.97
CA ARG A 111 -8.64 -9.76 9.10
C ARG A 111 -8.84 -11.26 9.36
N GLU A 112 -10.10 -11.69 9.32
CA GLU A 112 -10.49 -13.09 9.50
C GLU A 112 -10.34 -13.90 8.20
N MET A 113 -10.33 -13.21 7.07
CA MET A 113 -10.07 -13.79 5.76
C MET A 113 -8.58 -13.73 5.39
N LEU A 114 -8.14 -14.67 4.56
CA LEU A 114 -6.81 -14.69 3.97
C LEU A 114 -6.64 -13.46 3.07
N CYS A 115 -5.68 -12.62 3.41
CA CYS A 115 -5.32 -11.43 2.64
C CYS A 115 -3.94 -11.60 2.05
N TRP A 116 -3.79 -11.40 0.74
CA TRP A 116 -2.59 -11.82 0.01
C TRP A 116 -2.19 -10.85 -1.09
N CYS A 117 -0.90 -10.87 -1.42
CA CYS A 117 -0.37 -10.20 -2.61
C CYS A 117 -0.31 -11.19 -3.78
N PRO A 118 -0.87 -10.86 -4.97
CA PRO A 118 -0.85 -11.76 -6.12
C PRO A 118 0.51 -12.29 -6.52
N GLN A 119 1.52 -11.41 -6.54
CA GLN A 119 2.88 -11.79 -6.94
C GLN A 119 3.57 -12.62 -5.86
N CYS A 120 3.36 -12.33 -4.57
CA CYS A 120 3.85 -13.17 -3.48
C CYS A 120 3.24 -14.57 -3.51
N ALA A 121 1.91 -14.66 -3.61
CA ALA A 121 1.23 -15.94 -3.60
C ALA A 121 1.60 -16.77 -4.83
N TYR A 122 1.76 -16.14 -6.00
CA TYR A 122 2.22 -16.84 -7.21
C TYR A 122 3.51 -17.62 -6.94
N ALA A 123 4.46 -17.00 -6.24
CA ALA A 123 5.73 -17.59 -5.80
C ALA A 123 5.61 -18.48 -4.55
N GLY A 124 4.40 -18.86 -4.13
CA GLY A 124 4.19 -19.71 -2.97
C GLY A 124 4.44 -19.04 -1.61
N PHE A 125 4.51 -17.72 -1.54
CA PHE A 125 4.76 -16.99 -0.31
C PHE A 125 3.51 -16.28 0.21
N HIS A 126 3.34 -16.31 1.53
CA HIS A 126 2.32 -15.53 2.23
C HIS A 126 2.88 -14.99 3.54
N SER A 127 2.88 -13.67 3.72
CA SER A 127 3.35 -13.04 4.96
C SER A 127 2.23 -12.92 6.00
N PRO A 128 2.51 -13.15 7.30
CA PRO A 128 1.49 -13.02 8.34
C PRO A 128 1.05 -11.56 8.54
N ALA A 129 1.87 -10.59 8.13
CA ALA A 129 1.54 -9.18 8.23
C ALA A 129 0.44 -8.74 7.24
N PHE A 130 0.17 -9.50 6.16
CA PHE A 130 -0.94 -9.17 5.25
C PHE A 130 -2.31 -9.25 5.93
N GLN A 131 -2.39 -9.93 7.06
CA GLN A 131 -3.59 -10.02 7.90
C GLN A 131 -3.85 -8.75 8.71
N SER A 132 -2.87 -7.86 8.86
CA SER A 132 -3.04 -6.58 9.56
C SER A 132 -3.83 -5.59 8.70
N ASP A 133 -4.80 -4.89 9.31
CA ASP A 133 -5.53 -3.83 8.61
C ASP A 133 -4.65 -2.64 8.19
N MET A 134 -3.50 -2.47 8.84
CA MET A 134 -2.51 -1.44 8.50
C MET A 134 -1.80 -1.74 7.17
N VAL A 135 -1.68 -3.02 6.80
CA VAL A 135 -1.01 -3.44 5.57
C VAL A 135 -2.04 -3.51 4.46
N ARG A 136 -2.09 -2.44 3.64
CA ARG A 136 -3.00 -2.30 2.50
C ARG A 136 -2.34 -2.55 1.14
N ALA A 137 -1.02 -2.45 1.09
CA ALA A 137 -0.20 -2.78 -0.06
C ALA A 137 0.90 -3.75 0.37
N CYS A 138 1.37 -4.57 -0.57
CA CYS A 138 2.50 -5.46 -0.35
C CYS A 138 3.79 -4.64 -0.23
N PRO A 139 4.63 -4.84 0.80
CA PRO A 139 5.91 -4.14 0.91
C PRO A 139 6.92 -4.54 -0.17
N VAL A 140 6.81 -5.76 -0.68
CA VAL A 140 7.73 -6.30 -1.68
C VAL A 140 7.37 -5.77 -3.07
N HIS A 141 6.07 -5.77 -3.38
CA HIS A 141 5.59 -5.54 -4.74
C HIS A 141 4.78 -4.25 -4.90
N ASN A 142 4.48 -3.55 -3.81
CA ASN A 142 3.57 -2.40 -3.73
C ASN A 142 2.15 -2.64 -4.28
N ASN A 143 1.79 -3.89 -4.59
CA ASN A 143 0.46 -4.26 -5.04
C ASN A 143 -0.57 -4.17 -3.91
N PRO A 144 -1.81 -3.72 -4.18
CA PRO A 144 -2.89 -3.81 -3.21
C PRO A 144 -3.07 -5.25 -2.68
N ILE A 145 -3.21 -5.36 -1.36
CA ILE A 145 -3.53 -6.64 -0.71
C ILE A 145 -4.97 -7.02 -1.05
N ARG A 146 -5.18 -8.26 -1.51
CA ARG A 146 -6.50 -8.77 -1.89
C ARG A 146 -7.09 -9.60 -0.76
N SER A 147 -8.39 -9.48 -0.54
CA SER A 147 -9.16 -10.26 0.44
C SER A 147 -10.11 -11.29 -0.20
N CYS A 148 -10.14 -11.34 -1.53
CA CYS A 148 -11.05 -12.16 -2.34
C CYS A 148 -10.32 -12.84 -3.49
N CYS A 149 -10.84 -13.98 -3.95
CA CYS A 149 -10.31 -14.70 -5.11
C CYS A 149 -10.44 -13.86 -6.40
N PRO A 150 -9.40 -13.78 -7.24
CA PRO A 150 -9.45 -13.05 -8.50
C PRO A 150 -10.41 -13.64 -9.54
N ALA A 151 -10.70 -14.95 -9.44
CA ALA A 151 -11.55 -15.64 -10.41
C ALA A 151 -13.03 -15.58 -10.04
N CYS A 152 -13.38 -15.95 -8.80
CA CYS A 152 -14.78 -16.05 -8.37
C CYS A 152 -15.23 -14.95 -7.39
N GLY A 153 -14.33 -14.10 -6.91
CA GLY A 153 -14.64 -13.11 -5.86
C GLY A 153 -14.86 -13.70 -4.47
N GLY A 154 -14.80 -15.03 -4.30
CA GLY A 154 -15.01 -15.71 -3.03
C GLY A 154 -13.93 -15.37 -1.99
N VAL A 155 -14.35 -15.24 -0.74
CA VAL A 155 -13.47 -15.03 0.42
C VAL A 155 -12.89 -16.36 0.89
N ILE A 156 -11.62 -16.37 1.25
CA ILE A 156 -10.93 -17.57 1.78
C ILE A 156 -10.76 -17.37 3.29
N PRO A 157 -11.33 -18.23 4.16
CA PRO A 157 -11.14 -18.12 5.60
C PRO A 157 -9.66 -18.30 5.98
N TYR A 158 -9.14 -17.47 6.90
CA TYR A 158 -7.79 -17.65 7.44
C TYR A 158 -7.80 -18.63 8.62
N GLN A 159 -8.19 -19.87 8.33
CA GLN A 159 -8.41 -20.92 9.32
C GLN A 159 -7.82 -22.25 8.84
N LEU A 160 -7.36 -23.08 9.78
CA LEU A 160 -7.11 -24.49 9.55
C LEU A 160 -8.47 -25.18 9.40
N LYS A 161 -8.96 -25.23 8.16
CA LYS A 161 -10.27 -25.79 7.81
C LYS A 161 -10.15 -26.77 6.66
N VAL A 162 -10.95 -27.83 6.69
CA VAL A 162 -10.95 -28.89 5.66
C VAL A 162 -11.04 -28.33 4.25
N ALA A 163 -11.98 -27.40 4.00
CA ALA A 163 -12.14 -26.81 2.67
C ALA A 163 -10.91 -26.00 2.19
N VAL A 164 -10.19 -25.33 3.11
CA VAL A 164 -9.03 -24.49 2.80
C VAL A 164 -7.80 -25.35 2.48
N PHE A 165 -7.62 -26.46 3.20
CA PHE A 165 -6.47 -27.35 3.04
C PHE A 165 -6.77 -28.61 2.22
N ALA A 166 -7.95 -28.72 1.61
CA ALA A 166 -8.25 -29.78 0.64
C ALA A 166 -7.31 -29.68 -0.58
N ARG A 167 -7.01 -28.45 -1.01
CA ARG A 167 -5.97 -28.13 -1.99
C ARG A 167 -5.23 -26.86 -1.53
N PRO A 168 -4.09 -26.99 -0.85
CA PRO A 168 -3.31 -25.84 -0.38
C PRO A 168 -3.04 -24.81 -1.48
N PHE A 169 -3.07 -23.52 -1.14
CA PHE A 169 -2.96 -22.40 -2.09
C PHE A 169 -4.02 -22.37 -3.21
N CYS A 170 -5.16 -23.03 -3.06
CA CYS A 170 -6.31 -22.86 -3.96
C CYS A 170 -7.45 -22.11 -3.28
N CYS A 171 -8.30 -21.45 -4.09
CA CYS A 171 -9.58 -20.97 -3.60
C CYS A 171 -10.50 -22.16 -3.27
N PRO A 172 -11.06 -22.27 -2.05
CA PRO A 172 -11.96 -23.37 -1.70
C PRO A 172 -13.27 -23.36 -2.51
N ALA A 173 -13.69 -22.21 -3.05
CA ALA A 173 -14.94 -22.07 -3.81
C ALA A 173 -14.81 -22.48 -5.28
N CYS A 174 -13.77 -22.03 -5.99
CA CYS A 174 -13.62 -22.26 -7.43
C CYS A 174 -12.33 -23.01 -7.81
N GLN A 175 -11.53 -23.42 -6.83
CA GLN A 175 -10.28 -24.17 -7.01
C GLN A 175 -9.20 -23.44 -7.83
N THR A 176 -9.37 -22.14 -8.10
CA THR A 176 -8.33 -21.32 -8.73
C THR A 176 -7.06 -21.39 -7.92
N ASP A 177 -5.98 -21.75 -8.60
CA ASP A 177 -4.65 -21.81 -8.05
C ASP A 177 -4.07 -20.41 -7.82
N LEU A 178 -3.68 -20.13 -6.58
CA LEU A 178 -3.06 -18.87 -6.19
C LEU A 178 -1.53 -18.93 -6.21
N ALA A 179 -0.93 -20.13 -6.25
CA ALA A 179 0.50 -20.39 -6.18
C ALA A 179 0.99 -21.38 -7.25
N PRO A 180 0.77 -21.12 -8.55
CA PRO A 180 1.15 -22.06 -9.60
C PRO A 180 2.66 -22.37 -9.65
N ALA A 181 3.54 -21.45 -9.23
CA ALA A 181 4.99 -21.71 -9.22
C ALA A 181 5.38 -22.85 -8.27
N LEU A 182 4.61 -23.08 -7.19
CA LEU A 182 4.84 -24.21 -6.27
C LEU A 182 4.58 -25.58 -6.92
N ARG A 183 3.80 -25.62 -8.02
CA ARG A 183 3.46 -26.86 -8.73
C ARG A 183 4.37 -27.13 -9.92
N ASP A 184 5.15 -26.14 -10.35
CA ASP A 184 6.05 -26.31 -11.47
C ASP A 184 7.34 -27.00 -11.01
N PRO A 185 7.62 -28.25 -11.43
CA PRO A 185 8.85 -28.94 -11.06
C PRO A 185 10.12 -28.28 -11.62
N LYS A 186 9.99 -27.38 -12.61
CA LYS A 186 11.11 -26.61 -13.18
C LYS A 186 11.48 -25.42 -12.33
N GLU A 187 10.54 -24.89 -11.54
CA GLU A 187 10.78 -23.81 -10.56
C GLU A 187 11.49 -24.42 -9.33
N ARG A 188 12.78 -24.76 -9.52
CA ARG A 188 13.57 -25.48 -8.52
C ARG A 188 13.89 -24.65 -7.28
N GLY A 189 13.80 -23.33 -7.34
CA GLY A 189 13.84 -22.46 -6.17
C GLY A 189 12.61 -21.57 -6.20
N LEU A 190 11.94 -21.39 -5.05
CA LEU A 190 10.98 -20.29 -4.95
C LEU A 190 11.74 -19.01 -5.26
N ILE A 191 11.22 -18.19 -6.18
CA ILE A 191 11.81 -16.90 -6.55
C ILE A 191 12.18 -16.19 -5.25
N SER A 192 13.48 -15.97 -5.05
CA SER A 192 13.98 -15.17 -3.93
C SER A 192 13.19 -13.87 -3.90
N LEU A 193 12.28 -13.75 -2.95
CA LEU A 193 11.59 -12.49 -2.72
C LEU A 193 12.68 -11.50 -2.34
N PRO A 194 12.80 -10.37 -3.05
CA PRO A 194 13.90 -9.46 -2.82
C PRO A 194 13.95 -9.08 -1.34
N PRO A 195 15.13 -9.01 -0.73
CA PRO A 195 15.24 -8.52 0.64
C PRO A 195 14.76 -7.06 0.66
N PRO A 196 14.05 -6.63 1.73
CA PRO A 196 14.42 -7.00 3.07
C PRO A 196 13.22 -7.38 3.96
N ALA A 197 13.15 -8.63 4.35
CA ALA A 197 13.02 -9.10 5.75
C ALA A 197 12.81 -8.05 6.88
N THR A 198 13.48 -6.90 6.83
CA THR A 198 13.38 -5.82 7.81
C THR A 198 11.98 -5.23 7.90
N TRP A 199 11.13 -5.26 6.87
CA TRP A 199 9.83 -4.59 6.95
C TRP A 199 8.88 -5.26 7.97
N THR A 200 8.92 -6.59 8.13
CA THR A 200 8.10 -7.29 9.13
C THR A 200 8.60 -6.98 10.54
N LEU A 201 9.92 -6.95 10.71
CA LEU A 201 10.57 -6.52 11.96
C LEU A 201 10.26 -5.05 12.26
N ASN A 202 10.24 -4.21 11.24
CA ASN A 202 9.93 -2.80 11.33
C ASN A 202 8.47 -2.58 11.70
N LEU A 203 7.53 -3.29 11.06
CA LEU A 203 6.12 -3.31 11.43
C LEU A 203 5.98 -3.73 12.90
N THR A 204 6.62 -4.83 13.31
CA THR A 204 6.59 -5.32 14.69
C THR A 204 7.14 -4.30 15.67
N SER A 205 8.26 -3.66 15.32
CA SER A 205 8.92 -2.64 16.14
C SER A 205 8.07 -1.38 16.26
N LEU A 206 7.47 -0.94 15.16
CA LEU A 206 6.53 0.17 15.12
C LEU A 206 5.31 -0.13 15.99
N CYS A 207 4.75 -1.33 15.87
CA CYS A 207 3.61 -1.75 16.66
C CYS A 207 3.94 -1.72 18.16
N LYS A 208 5.04 -2.35 18.55
CA LYS A 208 5.53 -2.35 19.93
C LYS A 208 5.81 -0.93 20.45
N TYR A 209 6.30 -0.04 19.59
CA TYR A 209 6.57 1.34 19.96
C TYR A 209 5.27 2.13 20.20
N GLU A 210 4.30 2.07 19.29
CA GLU A 210 2.97 2.67 19.47
C GLU A 210 2.29 2.20 20.76
N ASP A 211 2.39 0.90 21.05
CA ASP A 211 1.79 0.30 22.25
C ASP A 211 2.44 0.84 23.53
N ARG A 212 3.76 1.08 23.53
CA ARG A 212 4.51 1.66 24.65
C ARG A 212 4.26 3.16 24.82
N THR A 213 4.09 3.90 23.74
CA THR A 213 3.94 5.38 23.78
C THR A 213 2.52 5.81 24.07
N LEU A 214 1.55 4.94 23.79
CA LEU A 214 0.14 5.22 23.96
C LEU A 214 -0.27 5.63 25.38
N PRO A 215 0.14 4.95 26.48
CA PRO A 215 -0.16 5.42 27.84
C PRO A 215 0.37 6.84 28.08
N THR A 216 1.58 7.14 27.62
CA THR A 216 2.18 8.48 27.70
C THR A 216 1.36 9.50 26.92
N TRP A 217 0.88 9.14 25.73
CA TRP A 217 0.02 10.00 24.91
C TRP A 217 -1.34 10.26 25.57
N LEU A 218 -1.97 9.26 26.18
CA LEU A 218 -3.23 9.42 26.91
C LEU A 218 -3.05 10.31 28.14
N ASP A 219 -2.00 10.07 28.93
CA ASP A 219 -1.66 10.89 30.09
C ASP A 219 -1.36 12.35 29.70
N LEU A 220 -0.62 12.56 28.61
CA LEU A 220 -0.40 13.89 28.03
C LEU A 220 -1.73 14.60 27.73
N ASN A 221 -2.66 13.91 27.05
CA ASN A 221 -3.96 14.49 26.72
C ASN A 221 -4.82 14.80 27.97
N VAL A 222 -4.74 13.97 29.01
CA VAL A 222 -5.41 14.24 30.29
C VAL A 222 -4.82 15.48 30.97
N ARG A 223 -3.48 15.57 31.05
CA ARG A 223 -2.79 16.72 31.65
C ARG A 223 -3.07 18.02 30.89
N ARG A 224 -3.05 17.97 29.56
CA ARG A 224 -3.43 19.11 28.70
C ARG A 224 -4.87 19.50 28.94
N GLY A 225 -5.80 18.55 28.99
CA GLY A 225 -7.20 18.81 29.31
C GLY A 225 -7.40 19.54 30.65
N ARG A 226 -6.68 19.13 31.71
CA ARG A 226 -6.71 19.82 33.03
C ARG A 226 -6.21 21.26 32.99
N LYS A 227 -5.29 21.58 32.08
CA LYS A 227 -4.78 22.94 31.84
C LYS A 227 -5.67 23.75 30.89
N GLY A 228 -6.81 23.19 30.47
CA GLY A 228 -7.64 23.79 29.42
C GLY A 228 -6.91 23.85 28.08
N LEU A 229 -6.01 22.92 27.78
CA LEU A 229 -5.34 22.83 26.48
C LEU A 229 -5.99 21.76 25.59
N GLY A 230 -5.92 21.96 24.28
CA GLY A 230 -6.42 21.04 23.26
C GLY A 230 -5.67 19.71 23.24
N LYS A 231 -6.36 18.65 22.81
CA LYS A 231 -5.77 17.32 22.65
C LYS A 231 -4.74 17.34 21.51
N VAL A 232 -3.70 16.54 21.67
CA VAL A 232 -2.73 16.24 20.61
C VAL A 232 -3.19 14.98 19.89
N ILE A 233 -3.21 15.02 18.56
CA ILE A 233 -3.51 13.90 17.68
C ILE A 233 -2.32 13.70 16.76
N PHE A 234 -1.85 12.45 16.65
CA PHE A 234 -0.72 12.08 15.79
C PHE A 234 -1.20 11.33 14.56
N ALA A 235 -0.45 11.46 13.46
CA ALA A 235 -0.53 10.52 12.35
C ALA A 235 -0.21 9.10 12.83
N SER A 236 -0.88 8.11 12.24
CA SER A 236 -0.52 6.70 12.46
C SER A 236 0.90 6.42 11.97
N GLY A 237 1.59 5.51 12.64
CA GLY A 237 2.89 5.06 12.19
C GLY A 237 2.84 4.46 10.78
N ASN A 238 3.86 4.74 9.97
CA ASN A 238 3.97 4.21 8.62
C ASN A 238 4.93 3.03 8.60
N TRP A 239 4.38 1.83 8.49
CA TRP A 239 5.15 0.57 8.55
C TRP A 239 6.10 0.36 7.36
N LEU A 240 5.96 1.15 6.29
CA LEU A 240 6.86 1.15 5.13
C LEU A 240 8.11 2.03 5.33
N ARG A 241 8.15 2.79 6.44
CA ARG A 241 9.28 3.63 6.83
C ARG A 241 9.96 3.08 8.07
N PRO A 242 11.28 3.23 8.23
CA PRO A 242 11.97 2.87 9.46
C PRO A 242 11.28 3.43 10.70
N VAL A 243 11.08 2.60 11.72
CA VAL A 243 10.41 2.98 12.97
C VAL A 243 11.10 4.17 13.63
N ASP A 244 12.42 4.28 13.51
CA ASP A 244 13.19 5.34 14.13
C ASP A 244 12.85 6.73 13.56
N GLU A 245 12.45 6.83 12.29
CA GLU A 245 11.94 8.09 11.73
C GLU A 245 10.65 8.54 12.45
N TYR A 246 9.75 7.60 12.75
CA TYR A 246 8.54 7.91 13.52
C TYR A 246 8.85 8.28 14.97
N LYS A 247 9.81 7.59 15.61
CA LYS A 247 10.26 7.92 16.97
C LYS A 247 10.83 9.33 17.04
N VAL A 248 11.75 9.65 16.14
CA VAL A 248 12.36 10.99 16.06
C VAL A 248 11.28 12.05 15.87
N PHE A 249 10.30 11.80 15.00
CA PHE A 249 9.17 12.71 14.84
C PHE A 249 8.36 12.90 16.14
N LEU A 250 7.94 11.83 16.81
CA LEU A 250 7.17 11.95 18.05
C LEU A 250 7.97 12.66 19.15
N ASP A 251 9.25 12.32 19.31
CA ASP A 251 10.17 12.95 20.25
C ASP A 251 10.27 14.45 20.01
N SER A 252 10.38 14.85 18.73
CA SER A 252 10.43 16.26 18.32
C SER A 252 9.15 17.02 18.68
N VAL A 253 7.97 16.38 18.56
CA VAL A 253 6.68 16.98 18.92
C VAL A 253 6.54 17.06 20.45
N TRP A 254 6.89 16.02 21.19
CA TRP A 254 6.86 16.05 22.66
C TRP A 254 7.78 17.12 23.22
N HIS A 255 8.98 17.28 22.63
CA HIS A 255 9.90 18.35 22.98
C HIS A 255 9.28 19.73 22.71
N ALA A 256 8.71 19.95 21.52
CA ALA A 256 8.04 21.21 21.18
C ALA A 256 6.84 21.54 22.07
N LEU A 257 6.19 20.52 22.66
CA LEU A 257 5.10 20.68 23.62
C LEU A 257 5.59 20.96 25.07
N GLY A 258 6.90 20.96 25.33
CA GLY A 258 7.50 21.29 26.63
C GLY A 258 7.43 20.17 27.67
N GLU A 259 7.27 18.92 27.24
CA GLU A 259 7.10 17.77 28.13
C GLU A 259 8.44 17.26 28.69
N LYS A 260 8.92 17.92 29.76
CA LYS A 260 10.24 17.67 30.43
C LYS A 260 10.49 16.23 30.89
N ARG A 261 9.46 15.37 30.96
CA ARG A 261 9.60 13.98 31.44
C ARG A 261 10.17 13.03 30.39
N TRP A 262 10.14 13.42 29.11
CA TRP A 262 10.78 12.66 28.05
C TRP A 262 12.26 13.03 27.97
N LYS A 263 13.11 12.26 28.68
CA LYS A 263 14.56 12.32 28.49
C LYS A 263 14.86 11.80 27.09
N ALA A 264 14.78 12.68 26.09
CA ALA A 264 15.24 12.37 24.75
C ALA A 264 16.66 11.81 24.85
N GLN A 265 16.94 10.70 24.16
CA GLN A 265 18.32 10.39 23.80
C GLN A 265 18.77 11.58 22.95
N ALA A 266 19.56 12.48 23.54
CA ALA A 266 19.87 13.81 23.01
C ALA A 266 20.81 13.74 21.80
N GLY A 267 20.33 13.17 20.70
CA GLY A 267 20.88 13.41 19.37
C GLY A 267 20.40 14.76 18.83
N ASN A 268 21.00 15.22 17.72
CA ASN A 268 20.54 16.40 16.96
C ASN A 268 19.10 16.18 16.44
N VAL A 269 18.09 16.40 17.28
CA VAL A 269 16.68 16.32 16.88
C VAL A 269 16.35 17.57 16.08
N GLN A 270 16.12 17.42 14.78
CA GLN A 270 15.52 18.49 13.98
C GLN A 270 14.13 18.79 14.55
N LEU A 271 13.88 20.05 14.90
CA LEU A 271 12.57 20.48 15.38
C LEU A 271 11.52 20.30 14.26
N PRO A 272 10.30 19.88 14.60
CA PRO A 272 9.25 19.75 13.61
C PRO A 272 8.88 21.14 13.10
N LEU A 273 8.51 21.24 11.83
CA LEU A 273 7.93 22.48 11.30
C LEU A 273 6.59 22.71 11.99
N VAL A 274 6.48 23.80 12.75
CA VAL A 274 5.24 24.23 13.40
C VAL A 274 4.59 25.30 12.54
N VAL A 275 3.37 25.03 12.09
CA VAL A 275 2.53 26.00 11.39
C VAL A 275 1.33 26.31 12.29
N GLU A 276 1.03 27.59 12.50
CA GLU A 276 -0.13 28.04 13.29
C GLU A 276 -1.15 28.71 12.38
N ILE A 277 -2.44 28.53 12.64
CA ILE A 277 -3.52 29.11 11.82
C ILE A 277 -3.52 30.65 11.80
N ASN A 278 -2.91 31.29 12.81
CA ASN A 278 -2.76 32.74 12.90
C ASN A 278 -1.47 33.29 12.26
N SER A 279 -0.63 32.42 11.68
CA SER A 279 0.39 32.89 10.73
C SER A 279 -0.39 33.52 9.59
N ARG A 280 -0.14 34.80 9.26
CA ARG A 280 -0.85 35.53 8.17
C ARG A 280 -1.20 34.56 7.04
N PRO A 281 -2.46 34.52 6.56
CA PRO A 281 -2.81 33.63 5.45
C PRO A 281 -1.75 33.83 4.36
N PRO A 282 -1.18 32.75 3.80
CA PRO A 282 -0.25 32.91 2.69
C PRO A 282 -0.92 33.85 1.68
N PRO A 283 -0.22 34.89 1.20
CA PRO A 283 -0.83 35.93 0.37
C PRO A 283 -1.65 35.22 -0.69
N ALA A 284 -2.94 35.55 -0.74
CA ALA A 284 -3.87 34.95 -1.69
C ALA A 284 -3.19 35.02 -3.05
N VAL A 285 -2.86 33.87 -3.61
CA VAL A 285 -2.25 33.83 -4.95
C VAL A 285 -3.36 34.28 -5.88
N GLU A 286 -3.34 35.56 -6.23
CA GLU A 286 -4.26 36.13 -7.21
C GLU A 286 -4.11 35.31 -8.49
N LEU A 287 -5.12 34.49 -8.75
CA LEU A 287 -5.20 33.69 -9.95
C LEU A 287 -5.46 34.64 -11.10
N THR A 288 -4.39 35.13 -11.71
CA THR A 288 -4.45 35.89 -12.96
C THR A 288 -5.16 35.04 -14.02
N PRO A 289 -6.32 35.47 -14.56
CA PRO A 289 -7.00 34.77 -15.63
C PRO A 289 -6.24 35.04 -16.93
N GLY A 290 -5.25 34.22 -17.23
CA GLY A 290 -4.45 34.36 -18.44
C GLY A 290 -3.95 33.02 -18.96
N LEU A 291 -4.50 32.57 -20.09
CA LEU A 291 -3.79 32.16 -21.30
C LEU A 291 -4.75 31.46 -22.28
N GLY A 292 -4.59 31.80 -23.56
CA GLY A 292 -5.51 31.49 -24.66
C GLY A 292 -5.82 30.00 -24.84
N LYS A 293 -7.07 29.74 -25.24
CA LYS A 293 -7.59 28.43 -25.60
C LYS A 293 -6.85 27.91 -26.83
N VAL A 294 -5.98 26.91 -26.65
CA VAL A 294 -5.56 26.05 -27.76
C VAL A 294 -6.76 25.17 -28.12
N ARG A 295 -7.44 25.48 -29.22
CA ARG A 295 -8.50 24.64 -29.80
C ARG A 295 -7.85 23.37 -30.34
N ALA A 296 -7.90 22.29 -29.58
CA ALA A 296 -7.73 20.94 -30.12
C ALA A 296 -9.07 20.54 -30.76
N SER A 297 -9.06 20.26 -32.06
CA SER A 297 -10.17 19.61 -32.75
C SER A 297 -10.24 18.15 -32.31
N GLU A 298 -11.25 17.81 -31.49
CA GLU A 298 -11.56 16.43 -31.09
C GLU A 298 -12.99 16.06 -31.50
N PRO A 299 -13.25 14.78 -31.84
CA PRO A 299 -14.53 14.31 -32.36
C PRO A 299 -15.63 14.19 -31.30
N ALA A 300 -16.87 14.35 -31.76
CA ALA A 300 -18.08 14.45 -30.96
C ALA A 300 -18.53 13.10 -30.37
N HIS A 301 -18.09 12.80 -29.15
CA HIS A 301 -18.86 11.95 -28.24
C HIS A 301 -19.23 12.76 -26.99
N THR A 302 -20.49 12.62 -26.60
CA THR A 302 -21.24 13.36 -25.56
C THR A 302 -20.48 13.52 -24.23
N ARG A 303 -19.62 14.55 -24.12
CA ARG A 303 -18.99 14.94 -22.85
C ARG A 303 -19.89 15.93 -22.13
N LYS A 304 -20.33 15.59 -20.92
CA LYS A 304 -20.96 16.55 -20.01
C LYS A 304 -19.99 17.71 -19.75
N PRO A 305 -20.47 18.97 -19.66
CA PRO A 305 -19.59 20.09 -19.34
C PRO A 305 -18.94 19.88 -17.95
N VAL A 306 -17.68 20.30 -17.79
CA VAL A 306 -16.87 20.12 -16.55
C VAL A 306 -17.61 20.61 -15.30
N SER A 307 -18.40 21.66 -15.45
CA SER A 307 -19.24 22.22 -14.39
C SER A 307 -20.23 21.19 -13.84
N GLU A 308 -20.81 20.34 -14.68
CA GLU A 308 -21.78 19.31 -14.26
C GLU A 308 -21.14 18.18 -13.45
N VAL A 309 -19.93 17.74 -13.83
CA VAL A 309 -19.23 16.69 -13.06
C VAL A 309 -18.88 17.23 -11.67
N LYS A 310 -18.37 18.46 -11.57
CA LYS A 310 -18.01 19.06 -10.28
C LYS A 310 -19.20 19.33 -9.36
N LYS A 311 -20.39 19.59 -9.90
CA LYS A 311 -21.62 19.72 -9.10
C LYS A 311 -21.98 18.45 -8.32
N THR A 312 -21.44 17.29 -8.73
CA THR A 312 -21.66 16.02 -8.01
C THR A 312 -20.68 15.79 -6.87
N TRP A 313 -19.67 16.64 -6.72
CA TRP A 313 -18.65 16.49 -5.68
C TRP A 313 -19.13 17.16 -4.40
N ASP A 314 -18.83 16.55 -3.26
CA ASP A 314 -19.02 17.22 -1.97
C ASP A 314 -18.04 18.38 -1.78
N ASP A 315 -18.35 19.27 -0.84
CA ASP A 315 -17.55 20.47 -0.55
C ASP A 315 -16.11 20.13 -0.17
N ARG A 316 -15.90 19.01 0.52
CA ARG A 316 -14.59 18.58 0.99
C ARG A 316 -13.69 18.13 -0.16
N LEU A 317 -14.25 17.41 -1.13
CA LEU A 317 -13.56 17.01 -2.35
C LEU A 317 -13.26 18.20 -3.25
N LEU A 318 -14.19 19.16 -3.35
CA LEU A 318 -13.97 20.42 -4.09
C LEU A 318 -12.82 21.24 -3.50
N ALA A 319 -12.80 21.41 -2.18
CA ALA A 319 -11.72 22.11 -1.48
C ALA A 319 -10.37 21.39 -1.67
N SER A 320 -10.35 20.07 -1.48
CA SER A 320 -9.17 19.23 -1.71
C SER A 320 -8.65 19.35 -3.16
N TYR A 321 -9.55 19.32 -4.14
CA TYR A 321 -9.19 19.49 -5.55
C TYR A 321 -8.61 20.88 -5.85
N SER A 322 -9.05 21.93 -5.13
CA SER A 322 -8.49 23.27 -5.25
C SER A 322 -7.01 23.30 -4.85
N ILE A 323 -6.67 22.71 -3.70
CA ILE A 323 -5.29 22.60 -3.21
C ILE A 323 -4.43 21.76 -4.15
N TYR A 324 -4.91 20.57 -4.53
CA TYR A 324 -4.26 19.73 -5.54
C TYR A 324 -4.00 20.51 -6.84
N GLY A 325 -5.00 21.26 -7.31
CA GLY A 325 -4.89 22.10 -8.50
C GLY A 325 -3.83 23.18 -8.37
N THR A 326 -3.67 23.78 -7.18
CA THR A 326 -2.61 24.73 -6.89
C THR A 326 -1.24 24.08 -6.93
N VAL A 327 -1.05 22.93 -6.28
CA VAL A 327 0.21 22.15 -6.33
C VAL A 327 0.53 21.78 -7.78
N ARG A 328 -0.44 21.23 -8.52
CA ARG A 328 -0.29 20.88 -9.94
C ARG A 328 0.14 22.07 -10.79
N ARG A 329 -0.50 23.22 -10.61
CA ARG A 329 -0.12 24.46 -11.32
C ARG A 329 1.29 24.89 -10.97
N HIS A 330 1.67 24.82 -9.69
CA HIS A 330 3.01 25.19 -9.24
C HIS A 330 4.08 24.30 -9.87
N LEU A 331 3.89 22.97 -9.81
CA LEU A 331 4.75 21.98 -10.47
C LEU A 331 4.89 22.31 -11.96
N TRP A 332 3.76 22.40 -12.68
CA TRP A 332 3.75 22.66 -14.12
C TRP A 332 4.39 24.00 -14.50
N ARG A 333 4.07 25.06 -13.76
CA ARG A 333 4.42 26.43 -14.14
C ARG A 333 5.87 26.76 -13.80
N HIS A 334 6.35 26.31 -12.66
CA HIS A 334 7.63 26.76 -12.11
C HIS A 334 8.69 25.67 -12.12
N LEU A 335 8.39 24.49 -11.58
CA LEU A 335 9.40 23.46 -11.36
C LEU A 335 9.67 22.63 -12.61
N LEU A 336 8.63 22.33 -13.40
CA LEU A 336 8.71 21.43 -14.55
C LEU A 336 8.66 22.19 -15.88
N ARG A 337 8.99 23.50 -15.89
CA ARG A 337 8.86 24.37 -17.06
C ARG A 337 9.65 23.86 -18.27
N ALA A 338 10.88 23.39 -18.04
CA ALA A 338 11.77 22.87 -19.08
C ALA A 338 11.16 21.65 -19.80
N HIS A 339 10.53 20.74 -19.06
CA HIS A 339 10.00 19.48 -19.58
C HIS A 339 8.53 19.52 -20.00
N ARG A 340 7.91 20.70 -20.16
CA ARG A 340 6.50 20.79 -20.58
C ARG A 340 6.23 20.14 -21.93
N SER A 341 7.15 20.30 -22.88
CA SER A 341 7.06 19.65 -24.19
C SER A 341 7.02 18.14 -24.04
N CYS A 342 7.94 17.54 -23.28
CA CYS A 342 7.98 16.11 -22.98
C CYS A 342 6.67 15.60 -22.36
N MET A 343 6.12 16.33 -21.39
CA MET A 343 4.85 15.97 -20.75
C MET A 343 3.67 15.97 -21.74
N VAL A 344 3.55 17.00 -22.58
CA VAL A 344 2.47 17.09 -23.58
C VAL A 344 2.64 16.03 -24.66
N THR A 345 3.85 15.82 -25.17
CA THR A 345 4.10 14.82 -26.23
C THR A 345 3.85 13.41 -25.72
N ALA A 346 4.30 13.08 -24.51
CA ALA A 346 4.04 11.79 -23.89
C ALA A 346 2.53 11.58 -23.68
N ALA A 347 1.82 12.57 -23.13
CA ALA A 347 0.38 12.45 -22.92
C ALA A 347 -0.40 12.22 -24.22
N ARG A 348 -0.05 12.94 -25.29
CA ARG A 348 -0.70 12.80 -26.60
C ARG A 348 -0.45 11.44 -27.24
N GLN A 349 0.77 10.93 -27.12
CA GLN A 349 1.13 9.66 -27.75
C GLN A 349 0.70 8.44 -26.92
N LEU A 350 0.60 8.58 -25.59
CA LEU A 350 0.13 7.53 -24.68
C LEU A 350 -1.39 7.65 -24.47
N ASP A 351 -2.16 7.36 -25.52
CA ASP A 351 -3.62 7.54 -25.58
C ASP A 351 -4.45 6.32 -25.11
N TRP A 352 -3.84 5.35 -24.42
CA TRP A 352 -4.52 4.17 -23.89
C TRP A 352 -4.34 4.04 -22.38
N ARG A 353 -5.07 3.10 -21.77
CA ARG A 353 -4.90 2.77 -20.35
C ARG A 353 -3.55 2.08 -20.14
N LEU A 354 -2.64 2.75 -19.44
CA LEU A 354 -1.28 2.22 -19.21
C LEU A 354 -1.20 1.21 -18.08
N GLU A 355 -2.25 1.05 -17.28
CA GLU A 355 -2.23 0.17 -16.12
C GLU A 355 -1.79 -1.26 -16.44
N GLY A 356 -0.74 -1.75 -15.77
CA GLY A 356 -0.17 -3.08 -15.95
C GLY A 356 0.68 -3.25 -17.22
N THR A 357 0.91 -2.18 -17.99
CA THR A 357 1.70 -2.24 -19.23
C THR A 357 3.18 -2.00 -18.96
N ARG A 358 4.05 -2.52 -19.84
CA ARG A 358 5.48 -2.22 -19.84
C ARG A 358 5.82 -1.42 -21.09
N THR A 359 6.60 -0.37 -20.92
CA THR A 359 7.13 0.43 -22.03
C THR A 359 8.63 0.63 -21.86
N ILE A 360 9.30 1.07 -22.91
CA ILE A 360 10.65 1.63 -22.75
C ILE A 360 10.59 2.93 -21.95
N ALA A 361 11.73 3.32 -21.38
CA ALA A 361 11.86 4.56 -20.64
C ALA A 361 11.64 5.80 -21.52
N ILE A 362 11.03 6.81 -20.92
CA ILE A 362 10.85 8.15 -21.48
C ILE A 362 11.50 9.17 -20.53
N CYS A 363 11.32 10.47 -20.80
CA CYS A 363 11.75 11.54 -19.90
C CYS A 363 11.26 11.27 -18.46
N PRO A 364 12.15 11.19 -17.44
CA PRO A 364 11.76 10.91 -16.06
C PRO A 364 10.73 11.91 -15.51
N VAL A 365 10.88 13.19 -15.85
CA VAL A 365 9.93 14.24 -15.43
C VAL A 365 8.56 14.02 -16.04
N ALA A 366 8.50 13.65 -17.32
CA ALA A 366 7.24 13.36 -17.99
C ALA A 366 6.57 12.12 -17.40
N GLU A 367 7.33 11.04 -17.19
CA GLU A 367 6.81 9.84 -16.53
C GLU A 367 6.25 10.14 -15.14
N ALA A 368 7.05 10.78 -14.28
CA ALA A 368 6.67 11.10 -12.90
C ALA A 368 5.42 11.96 -12.84
N PHE A 369 5.34 13.01 -13.67
CA PHE A 369 4.19 13.91 -13.70
C PHE A 369 2.92 13.21 -14.19
N LEU A 370 3.02 12.40 -15.25
CA LEU A 370 1.88 11.64 -15.75
C LEU A 370 1.38 10.66 -14.69
N ARG A 371 2.25 9.84 -14.11
CA ARG A 371 1.89 8.91 -13.03
C ARG A 371 1.26 9.62 -11.85
N TRP A 372 1.83 10.75 -11.45
CA TRP A 372 1.34 11.53 -10.31
C TRP A 372 -0.08 12.03 -10.56
N ARG A 373 -0.36 12.54 -11.76
CA ARG A 373 -1.72 12.92 -12.13
C ARG A 373 -2.66 11.72 -12.25
N MET A 374 -2.23 10.62 -12.86
CA MET A 374 -3.00 9.38 -12.94
C MET A 374 -3.39 8.89 -11.54
N HIS A 375 -2.47 8.96 -10.58
CA HIS A 375 -2.68 8.59 -9.19
C HIS A 375 -3.75 9.46 -8.52
N TRP A 376 -3.59 10.79 -8.52
CA TRP A 376 -4.50 11.69 -7.82
C TRP A 376 -5.86 11.86 -8.52
N GLU A 377 -5.89 11.85 -9.85
CA GLU A 377 -7.09 12.05 -10.66
C GLU A 377 -7.83 10.73 -10.97
N GLY A 378 -7.22 9.57 -10.72
CA GLY A 378 -7.83 8.27 -10.98
C GLY A 378 -7.99 7.93 -12.47
N ILE A 379 -7.22 8.59 -13.33
CA ILE A 379 -7.31 8.46 -14.78
C ILE A 379 -6.13 7.63 -15.27
N GLY A 380 -6.40 6.43 -15.81
CA GLY A 380 -5.34 5.52 -16.29
C GLY A 380 -4.77 5.84 -17.68
N THR A 381 -5.30 6.86 -18.35
CA THR A 381 -4.96 7.21 -19.74
C THR A 381 -4.38 8.63 -19.82
N PRO A 382 -3.07 8.78 -20.09
CA PRO A 382 -2.40 10.08 -20.09
C PRO A 382 -3.03 11.17 -20.96
N SER A 383 -3.54 10.83 -22.15
CA SER A 383 -4.12 11.82 -23.06
C SER A 383 -5.32 12.57 -22.45
N VAL A 384 -6.11 11.88 -21.63
CA VAL A 384 -7.30 12.43 -20.96
C VAL A 384 -6.93 13.45 -19.88
N LEU A 385 -5.74 13.35 -19.30
CA LEU A 385 -5.29 14.24 -18.23
C LEU A 385 -5.23 15.71 -18.69
N PHE A 386 -4.95 15.99 -19.95
CA PHE A 386 -4.80 17.38 -20.42
C PHE A 386 -6.12 18.02 -20.84
N GLY A 387 -7.23 17.30 -20.71
CA GLY A 387 -8.58 17.78 -20.98
C GLY A 387 -9.41 18.09 -19.72
N PRO A 388 -10.70 18.42 -19.93
CA PRO A 388 -11.77 18.31 -18.94
C PRO A 388 -11.68 17.03 -18.09
N VAL A 389 -11.71 17.15 -16.76
CA VAL A 389 -11.76 15.98 -15.87
C VAL A 389 -13.12 15.28 -16.05
N PRO A 390 -13.16 14.03 -16.56
CA PRO A 390 -14.42 13.38 -16.93
C PRO A 390 -15.11 12.69 -15.74
N ILE A 391 -14.37 12.43 -14.66
CA ILE A 391 -14.80 11.65 -13.50
C ILE A 391 -14.37 12.32 -12.20
N ALA A 392 -14.99 11.93 -11.07
CA ALA A 392 -14.48 12.34 -9.76
C ALA A 392 -13.05 11.83 -9.55
N PRO A 393 -12.12 12.65 -9.02
CA PRO A 393 -10.73 12.24 -8.82
C PRO A 393 -10.66 11.19 -7.71
N THR A 394 -10.59 9.91 -8.09
CA THR A 394 -10.70 8.80 -7.14
C THR A 394 -9.50 8.72 -6.20
N GLY A 395 -8.32 9.14 -6.65
CA GLY A 395 -7.13 9.25 -5.79
C GLY A 395 -7.32 10.27 -4.66
N LEU A 396 -7.80 11.47 -5.00
CA LEU A 396 -8.15 12.49 -4.00
C LEU A 396 -9.25 12.01 -3.06
N SER A 397 -10.31 11.39 -3.60
CA SER A 397 -11.41 10.84 -2.80
C SER A 397 -10.91 9.77 -1.82
N GLY A 398 -10.00 8.90 -2.28
CA GLY A 398 -9.32 7.90 -1.46
C GLY A 398 -8.47 8.53 -0.36
N TRP A 399 -7.72 9.60 -0.67
CA TRP A 399 -6.96 10.33 0.34
C TRP A 399 -7.86 10.99 1.39
N VAL A 400 -8.93 11.66 0.98
CA VAL A 400 -9.91 12.27 1.89
C VAL A 400 -10.53 11.24 2.84
N SER A 401 -10.82 10.05 2.32
CA SER A 401 -11.47 8.98 3.10
C SER A 401 -10.51 8.21 4.01
N ALA A 402 -9.23 8.12 3.66
CA ALA A 402 -8.29 7.21 4.31
C ALA A 402 -7.11 7.88 5.03
N GLN A 403 -6.72 9.10 4.63
CA GLN A 403 -5.47 9.73 5.06
C GLN A 403 -5.66 11.16 5.56
N ALA A 404 -6.76 11.83 5.22
CA ALA A 404 -7.04 13.16 5.75
C ALA A 404 -7.12 13.13 7.29
N PRO A 405 -6.52 14.12 7.99
CA PRO A 405 -6.56 14.18 9.44
C PRO A 405 -7.98 14.15 9.99
N ILE A 406 -8.18 13.38 11.06
CA ILE A 406 -9.42 13.42 11.85
C ILE A 406 -9.22 14.48 12.93
N CYS A 407 -9.87 15.62 12.75
CA CYS A 407 -9.77 16.75 13.67
C CYS A 407 -10.69 16.57 14.89
N PRO A 408 -10.40 17.24 16.02
CA PRO A 408 -11.30 17.25 17.17
C PRO A 408 -12.67 17.84 16.82
N ALA A 409 -13.76 17.18 17.23
CA ALA A 409 -15.15 17.55 16.89
C ALA A 409 -15.62 18.97 17.31
N LYS A 410 -14.81 19.70 18.08
CA LYS A 410 -15.12 21.08 18.53
C LYS A 410 -14.47 22.15 17.66
N TRP A 411 -13.63 21.78 16.70
CA TRP A 411 -13.00 22.73 15.79
C TRP A 411 -14.01 23.26 14.77
N THR A 412 -13.77 24.48 14.31
CA THR A 412 -14.50 25.08 13.19
C THR A 412 -14.16 24.37 11.89
N ARG A 413 -15.05 24.46 10.90
CA ARG A 413 -14.82 23.86 9.57
C ARG A 413 -13.60 24.47 8.88
N GLU A 414 -13.35 25.76 9.13
CA GLU A 414 -12.21 26.51 8.61
C GLU A 414 -10.89 25.92 9.13
N ALA A 415 -10.81 25.61 10.42
CA ALA A 415 -9.64 24.97 11.02
C ALA A 415 -9.42 23.54 10.49
N GLU A 416 -10.48 22.74 10.38
CA GLU A 416 -10.41 21.39 9.81
C GLU A 416 -9.94 21.41 8.35
N GLN A 417 -10.47 22.35 7.56
CA GLN A 417 -10.09 22.53 6.17
C GLN A 417 -8.65 23.02 6.05
N TRP A 418 -8.23 23.98 6.89
CA TRP A 418 -6.85 24.48 6.91
C TRP A 418 -5.84 23.34 7.18
N VAL A 419 -6.11 22.48 8.18
CA VAL A 419 -5.26 21.31 8.46
C VAL A 419 -5.26 20.34 7.28
N SER A 420 -6.43 20.05 6.72
CA SER A 420 -6.57 19.14 5.57
C SER A 420 -5.81 19.65 4.35
N ASP A 421 -5.88 20.95 4.06
CA ASP A 421 -5.22 21.59 2.93
C ASP A 421 -3.69 21.50 3.03
N HIS A 422 -3.14 21.80 4.20
CA HIS A 422 -1.70 21.70 4.43
C HIS A 422 -1.21 20.26 4.29
N MET A 423 -1.96 19.29 4.84
CA MET A 423 -1.62 17.88 4.73
C MET A 423 -1.73 17.32 3.33
N LEU A 424 -2.76 17.73 2.58
CA LEU A 424 -2.91 17.36 1.17
C LEU A 424 -1.80 17.95 0.32
N GLY A 425 -1.46 19.23 0.51
CA GLY A 425 -0.38 19.88 -0.23
C GLY A 425 0.95 19.16 -0.05
N ARG A 426 1.30 18.81 1.19
CA ARG A 426 2.51 18.05 1.50
C ARG A 426 2.47 16.63 0.95
N SER A 427 1.36 15.91 1.13
CA SER A 427 1.19 14.55 0.58
C SER A 427 1.29 14.53 -0.95
N SER A 428 0.73 15.55 -1.60
CA SER A 428 0.79 15.74 -3.06
C SER A 428 2.22 15.97 -3.54
N LEU A 429 3.00 16.81 -2.86
CA LEU A 429 4.40 17.05 -3.22
C LEU A 429 5.30 15.83 -2.94
N ALA A 430 5.10 15.19 -1.79
CA ALA A 430 5.88 14.01 -1.42
C ALA A 430 5.66 12.83 -2.37
N SER A 431 4.41 12.57 -2.77
CA SER A 431 4.11 11.55 -3.78
C SER A 431 4.71 11.88 -5.15
N PHE A 432 4.80 13.16 -5.54
CA PHE A 432 5.49 13.53 -6.79
C PHE A 432 6.99 13.23 -6.72
N LEU A 433 7.64 13.55 -5.59
CA LEU A 433 9.05 13.30 -5.37
C LEU A 433 9.38 11.81 -5.43
N GLU A 434 8.58 10.98 -4.78
CA GLU A 434 8.69 9.51 -4.87
C GLU A 434 8.59 9.01 -6.31
N LEU A 435 7.60 9.52 -7.06
CA LEU A 435 7.40 9.13 -8.46
C LEU A 435 8.54 9.62 -9.37
N LEU A 436 9.21 10.72 -9.02
CA LEU A 436 10.37 11.24 -9.73
C LEU A 436 11.62 10.39 -9.48
N GLU A 437 11.85 9.95 -8.25
CA GLU A 437 12.92 9.00 -7.91
C GLU A 437 12.74 7.67 -8.64
N MET A 438 11.50 7.15 -8.63
CA MET A 438 11.15 5.94 -9.37
C MET A 438 11.37 6.11 -10.88
N ALA A 439 10.89 7.22 -11.47
CA ALA A 439 11.07 7.49 -12.90
C ALA A 439 12.55 7.66 -13.28
N THR A 440 13.36 8.23 -12.39
CA THR A 440 14.82 8.33 -12.58
C THR A 440 15.46 6.94 -12.59
N THR A 441 14.99 6.02 -11.74
CA THR A 441 15.43 4.62 -11.72
C THR A 441 15.00 3.87 -12.98
N ASN A 442 13.77 4.08 -13.44
CA ASN A 442 13.25 3.51 -14.68
C ASN A 442 14.06 3.98 -15.90
N ALA A 443 14.45 5.25 -15.94
CA ALA A 443 15.32 5.77 -16.99
C ALA A 443 16.70 5.12 -17.01
N ARG A 444 17.29 4.80 -15.85
CA ARG A 444 18.55 4.06 -15.76
C ARG A 444 18.43 2.61 -16.25
N THR A 445 17.30 1.96 -15.97
CA THR A 445 17.04 0.57 -16.40
C THR A 445 16.50 0.48 -17.84
N GLY A 446 16.14 1.61 -18.45
CA GLY A 446 15.57 1.68 -19.80
C GLY A 446 14.14 1.16 -19.93
N GLN A 447 13.48 0.81 -18.82
CA GLN A 447 12.14 0.23 -18.83
C GLN A 447 11.22 0.88 -17.78
N ILE A 448 9.95 0.96 -18.14
CA ILE A 448 8.87 1.47 -17.30
C ILE A 448 7.84 0.36 -17.13
N THR A 449 7.50 0.04 -15.88
CA THR A 449 6.31 -0.76 -15.58
C THR A 449 5.22 0.15 -15.03
N TRP A 450 4.19 0.39 -15.81
CA TRP A 450 3.08 1.27 -15.45
C TRP A 450 2.16 0.53 -14.49
N GLN A 451 2.04 1.06 -13.28
CA GLN A 451 1.14 0.56 -12.26
C GLN A 451 0.47 1.77 -11.62
N SER A 452 -0.81 1.64 -11.34
CA SER A 452 -1.65 2.48 -10.51
C SER A 452 -1.38 2.07 -9.08
N THR A 453 -0.10 1.98 -8.75
CA THR A 453 0.28 1.95 -7.37
C THR A 453 -0.16 3.27 -6.78
N THR A 454 -0.92 3.19 -5.70
CA THR A 454 -0.79 4.17 -4.62
C THR A 454 0.69 4.46 -4.48
N ALA A 455 1.10 5.74 -4.59
CA ALA A 455 2.40 6.16 -4.06
C ALA A 455 2.60 5.38 -2.77
N SER A 456 3.76 4.72 -2.60
CA SER A 456 4.01 3.59 -1.69
C SER A 456 3.79 3.94 -0.22
N ALA A 457 3.15 5.05 0.09
CA ALA A 457 3.01 5.72 1.35
C ALA A 457 4.37 6.08 1.97
N ARG A 458 5.51 5.60 1.44
CA ARG A 458 6.84 5.73 2.04
C ARG A 458 7.22 7.18 2.31
N HIS A 459 6.76 8.12 1.50
CA HIS A 459 7.05 9.54 1.70
C HIS A 459 5.89 10.34 2.28
N VAL A 460 4.82 9.69 2.76
CA VAL A 460 3.77 10.42 3.50
C VAL A 460 4.41 10.99 4.76
N PRO A 461 4.46 12.34 4.88
CA PRO A 461 5.13 12.98 6.00
C PRO A 461 4.36 12.71 7.28
N TYR A 462 5.07 12.48 8.37
CA TYR A 462 4.43 12.42 9.67
C TYR A 462 3.90 13.80 10.07
N TRP A 463 2.78 13.79 10.78
CA TRP A 463 2.13 15.00 11.26
C TRP A 463 1.54 14.79 12.65
N ALA A 464 1.36 15.89 13.36
CA ALA A 464 0.60 15.95 14.59
C ALA A 464 -0.16 17.26 14.64
N ILE A 465 -1.33 17.28 15.26
CA ILE A 465 -2.13 18.48 15.44
C ILE A 465 -2.49 18.68 16.90
N THR A 466 -2.61 19.93 17.31
CA THR A 466 -3.09 20.31 18.65
C THR A 466 -3.77 21.68 18.62
N GLY A 467 -4.40 22.06 19.73
CA GLY A 467 -5.10 23.33 19.90
C GLY A 467 -6.60 23.16 20.11
N ARG A 468 -7.28 24.25 20.46
CA ARG A 468 -8.74 24.28 20.67
C ARG A 468 -9.49 25.05 19.59
N ASP A 469 -8.76 25.60 18.64
CA ASP A 469 -9.33 26.51 17.64
C ASP A 469 -10.01 27.72 18.30
N THR A 470 -9.26 28.36 19.20
CA THR A 470 -9.69 29.57 19.91
C THR A 470 -8.60 30.63 19.81
N PRO A 471 -8.90 31.93 19.97
CA PRO A 471 -7.88 32.98 19.98
C PRO A 471 -6.76 32.74 21.00
N SER A 472 -7.11 32.20 22.18
CA SER A 472 -6.16 31.86 23.24
C SER A 472 -5.34 30.59 22.99
N GLU A 473 -5.81 29.72 22.10
CA GLU A 473 -5.15 28.46 21.77
C GLU A 473 -5.43 28.05 20.33
N ALA A 474 -4.65 28.67 19.44
CA ALA A 474 -4.68 28.45 18.01
C ALA A 474 -4.39 26.99 17.64
N VAL A 475 -4.90 26.57 16.49
CA VAL A 475 -4.54 25.29 15.89
C VAL A 475 -3.06 25.33 15.51
N LYS A 476 -2.33 24.29 15.94
CA LYS A 476 -0.93 24.06 15.55
C LYS A 476 -0.81 22.75 14.82
N LEU A 477 -0.11 22.78 13.70
CA LEU A 477 0.22 21.63 12.88
C LEU A 477 1.73 21.41 12.94
N PHE A 478 2.14 20.28 13.49
CA PHE A 478 3.50 19.79 13.45
C PHE A 478 3.66 18.92 12.21
N CYS A 479 4.66 19.23 11.40
CA CYS A 479 5.04 18.42 10.25
C CYS A 479 6.47 17.97 10.40
N GLU A 480 6.74 16.75 9.97
CA GLU A 480 8.11 16.29 9.76
C GLU A 480 8.88 17.26 8.85
N ALA A 481 9.99 17.80 9.36
CA ALA A 481 10.93 18.60 8.60
C ALA A 481 11.74 17.69 7.69
N GLY A 482 11.11 17.10 6.68
CA GLY A 482 11.80 16.17 5.80
C GLY A 482 13.02 16.84 5.16
N ASN A 483 14.15 16.13 5.15
CA ASN A 483 15.30 16.40 4.26
C ASN A 483 14.89 16.11 2.81
N MET A 484 13.79 16.67 2.33
CA MET A 484 13.48 16.62 0.92
C MET A 484 14.53 17.49 0.25
N PRO A 485 15.42 16.93 -0.60
CA PRO A 485 16.21 17.76 -1.50
C PRO A 485 15.23 18.75 -2.13
N THR A 486 15.61 20.02 -2.28
CA THR A 486 14.62 20.95 -2.82
C THR A 486 14.20 20.38 -4.17
N LEU A 487 12.89 20.22 -4.39
CA LEU A 487 12.40 19.61 -5.63
C LEU A 487 13.02 20.31 -6.86
N ARG A 488 13.35 21.60 -6.70
CA ARG A 488 14.17 22.39 -7.59
C ARG A 488 15.54 21.75 -7.89
N GLU A 489 16.36 21.38 -6.91
CA GLU A 489 17.65 20.69 -7.12
C GLU A 489 17.49 19.40 -7.93
N LEU A 490 16.53 18.54 -7.55
CA LEU A 490 16.29 17.29 -8.27
C LEU A 490 15.89 17.55 -9.72
N THR A 491 14.96 18.49 -9.95
CA THR A 491 14.55 18.84 -11.31
C THR A 491 15.65 19.55 -12.11
N ALA A 492 16.50 20.35 -11.46
CA ALA A 492 17.62 21.03 -12.11
C ALA A 492 18.73 20.07 -12.50
N SER A 493 18.88 18.94 -11.79
CA SER A 493 19.81 17.87 -12.15
C SER A 493 19.42 17.10 -13.42
N LEU A 494 18.15 17.21 -13.84
CA LEU A 494 17.62 16.52 -15.01
C LEU A 494 17.82 17.37 -16.27
N SER A 495 18.57 16.81 -17.23
CA SER A 495 18.90 17.47 -18.49
C SER A 495 17.67 17.68 -19.39
N ASP A 496 17.46 18.92 -19.86
CA ASP A 496 16.54 19.27 -20.95
C ASP A 496 17.30 19.74 -22.20
N THR A 497 18.31 18.96 -22.61
CA THR A 497 19.05 19.22 -23.85
C THR A 497 18.23 18.88 -25.09
N LYS A 498 18.70 19.34 -26.25
CA LYS A 498 18.13 18.95 -27.55
C LYS A 498 18.16 17.43 -27.74
N ASP A 499 19.25 16.79 -27.34
CA ASP A 499 19.45 15.34 -27.45
C ASP A 499 18.46 14.59 -26.55
N HIS A 500 18.22 15.08 -25.33
CA HIS A 500 17.18 14.55 -24.45
C HIS A 500 15.81 14.55 -25.13
N ARG A 501 15.42 15.66 -25.76
CA ARG A 501 14.13 15.77 -26.46
C ARG A 501 14.04 14.83 -27.67
N GLN A 502 15.14 14.64 -28.40
CA GLN A 502 15.19 13.70 -29.52
C GLN A 502 15.08 12.25 -29.05
N ALA A 503 15.82 11.85 -28.01
CA ALA A 503 15.74 10.53 -27.40
C ALA A 503 14.33 10.26 -26.87
N HIS A 504 13.71 11.24 -26.20
CA HIS A 504 12.33 11.15 -25.73
C HIS A 504 11.34 10.93 -26.88
N ALA A 505 11.44 11.70 -27.97
CA ALA A 505 10.56 11.56 -29.12
C ALA A 505 10.75 10.22 -29.85
N ALA A 506 11.99 9.73 -29.94
CA ALA A 506 12.30 8.41 -30.50
C ALA A 506 11.70 7.29 -29.65
N ALA A 507 11.82 7.38 -28.32
CA ALA A 507 11.20 6.42 -27.42
C ALA A 507 9.67 6.38 -27.58
N LEU A 508 9.00 7.54 -27.61
CA LEU A 508 7.55 7.57 -27.81
C LEU A 508 7.11 6.96 -29.15
N ARG A 509 7.85 7.20 -30.25
CA ARG A 509 7.58 6.56 -31.55
C ARG A 509 7.68 5.04 -31.45
N GLN A 510 8.75 4.54 -30.84
CA GLN A 510 8.94 3.09 -30.65
C GLN A 510 7.81 2.45 -29.83
N ILE A 511 7.32 3.13 -28.78
CA ILE A 511 6.16 2.64 -28.00
C ILE A 511 4.90 2.59 -28.89
N CYS A 512 4.65 3.64 -29.68
CA CYS A 512 3.49 3.70 -30.58
C CYS A 512 3.54 2.62 -31.66
N ASP A 513 4.72 2.38 -32.24
CA ASP A 513 4.91 1.36 -33.27
C ASP A 513 4.74 -0.05 -32.69
N ALA A 514 5.26 -0.30 -31.48
CA ALA A 514 5.04 -1.55 -30.76
C ALA A 514 3.54 -1.80 -30.45
N LYS A 515 2.79 -0.75 -30.09
CA LYS A 515 1.33 -0.82 -29.90
C LYS A 515 0.60 -1.16 -31.21
N LYS A 516 0.96 -0.51 -32.32
CA LYS A 516 0.36 -0.78 -33.64
C LYS A 516 0.64 -2.22 -34.09
N ALA A 517 1.88 -2.68 -33.92
CA ALA A 517 2.30 -4.01 -34.36
C ALA A 517 1.59 -5.15 -33.60
N THR A 518 1.30 -4.97 -32.32
CA THR A 518 0.69 -6.02 -31.49
C THR A 518 -0.84 -6.01 -31.51
N GLY A 519 -1.48 -4.98 -32.09
CA GLY A 519 -2.94 -4.81 -32.05
C GLY A 519 -3.52 -4.60 -30.64
N ALA A 520 -2.64 -4.58 -29.64
CA ALA A 520 -2.90 -4.46 -28.21
C ALA A 520 -1.82 -3.55 -27.60
N ALA A 521 -1.96 -3.12 -26.35
CA ALA A 521 -0.88 -2.40 -25.69
C ALA A 521 0.40 -3.29 -25.63
N PRO A 522 1.60 -2.75 -25.91
CA PRO A 522 2.81 -3.55 -26.05
C PRO A 522 3.14 -4.30 -24.75
N LEU A 523 3.37 -5.61 -24.90
CA LEU A 523 3.84 -6.58 -23.90
C LEU A 523 3.21 -6.43 -22.50
N VAL A 524 1.92 -6.74 -22.41
CA VAL A 524 1.42 -7.40 -21.20
C VAL A 524 2.06 -8.79 -21.20
N ASN A 525 3.07 -9.04 -20.35
CA ASN A 525 3.33 -10.41 -19.93
C ASN A 525 1.99 -10.89 -19.38
N LYS A 526 1.29 -11.76 -20.12
CA LYS A 526 -0.04 -12.23 -19.75
C LYS A 526 0.07 -13.05 -18.46
N PHE A 527 0.13 -12.38 -17.31
CA PHE A 527 -0.51 -12.90 -16.12
C PHE A 527 -1.98 -13.03 -16.48
N HIS A 528 -2.41 -14.26 -16.81
CA HIS A 528 -3.77 -14.56 -17.21
C HIS A 528 -4.69 -14.32 -16.01
N GLY A 529 -5.27 -13.12 -15.96
CA GLY A 529 -6.35 -12.75 -15.05
C GLY A 529 -7.25 -11.78 -15.80
N SER A 530 -8.16 -12.31 -16.62
CA SER A 530 -9.16 -11.53 -17.34
C SER A 530 -10.11 -10.85 -16.34
N SER A 531 -9.85 -9.59 -15.99
CA SER A 531 -10.85 -8.77 -15.28
C SER A 531 -11.69 -8.00 -16.30
N SER A 532 -12.79 -8.62 -16.73
CA SER A 532 -13.97 -7.87 -17.13
C SER A 532 -14.50 -7.16 -15.88
N LEU A 533 -14.35 -5.84 -15.81
CA LEU A 533 -15.00 -5.02 -14.78
C LEU A 533 -16.50 -5.00 -15.06
N MET A 534 -17.23 -6.01 -14.60
CA MET A 534 -18.67 -5.86 -14.36
C MET A 534 -18.86 -4.86 -13.23
N ARG A 535 -19.73 -3.86 -13.47
CA ARG A 535 -20.23 -2.98 -12.41
C ARG A 535 -20.86 -3.84 -11.32
N PRO A 536 -20.58 -3.61 -10.03
CA PRO A 536 -21.29 -4.29 -8.96
C PRO A 536 -22.78 -3.93 -9.03
N PRO A 537 -23.71 -4.88 -8.78
CA PRO A 537 -25.10 -4.55 -8.63
C PRO A 537 -25.28 -3.63 -7.42
N ILE A 538 -26.08 -2.60 -7.59
CA ILE A 538 -26.51 -1.70 -6.52
C ILE A 538 -27.31 -2.55 -5.52
N MET A 539 -26.67 -2.95 -4.42
CA MET A 539 -27.37 -3.50 -3.25
C MET A 539 -28.25 -2.39 -2.68
N LYS A 540 -29.56 -2.51 -2.90
CA LYS A 540 -30.57 -1.73 -2.17
C LYS A 540 -30.52 -2.17 -0.72
N TYR A 541 -29.93 -1.36 0.15
CA TYR A 541 -30.09 -1.52 1.59
C TYR A 541 -31.56 -1.30 1.93
N ALA A 542 -32.25 -2.37 2.35
CA ALA A 542 -33.52 -2.26 3.04
C ALA A 542 -33.29 -1.50 4.35
N ARG A 543 -34.08 -0.45 4.59
CA ARG A 543 -34.10 0.26 5.88
C ARG A 543 -34.49 -0.73 6.98
N PRO A 544 -33.81 -0.76 8.14
CA PRO A 544 -34.36 -1.44 9.30
C PRO A 544 -35.60 -0.68 9.75
N SER A 545 -36.71 -1.40 9.80
CA SER A 545 -37.95 -1.00 10.45
C SER A 545 -37.69 -0.71 11.94
N SER A 546 -38.31 0.37 12.40
CA SER A 546 -38.47 0.79 13.80
C SER A 546 -38.77 -0.40 14.72
N ILE A 547 -37.94 -0.57 15.76
CA ILE A 547 -38.31 -1.30 16.96
C ILE A 547 -38.71 -0.23 17.98
N ASP A 548 -40.01 0.02 18.03
CA ASP A 548 -40.68 0.51 19.23
C ASP A 548 -41.12 -0.70 20.06
N ASN A 549 -41.08 -0.52 21.39
CA ASN A 549 -41.60 -1.37 22.45
C ASN A 549 -40.76 -2.59 22.84
N LEU A 550 -40.15 -2.52 24.04
CA LEU A 550 -40.61 -3.30 25.20
C LEU A 550 -40.06 -2.67 26.50
N ARG A 551 -40.86 -2.85 27.56
CA ARG A 551 -40.86 -2.25 28.89
C ARG A 551 -39.54 -2.22 29.65
#